data_AF-A0A7X4HEC6-F1
#
_entry.id   AF-A0A7X4HEC6-F1
#
_cell.length_a   1.000
_cell.length_b   1.000
_cell.length_c   1.000
_cell.angle_alpha   90.00
_cell.angle_beta   90.00
_cell.angle_gamma   90.00
#
_symmetry.space_group_name_H-M   'P 1'
#
loop_
_entity.id
_entity.type
_entity.pdbx_description
1 polymer ?
#
loop_
_entity_poly.entity_id
_entity_poly.type
_entity_poly.pdbx_seq_one_letter_code
_entity_poly.pdbx_strand_id
1 'polypeptide(L)'
;MSTADLDTPLCNCFALRQAARHVTSLYDRHLAPSGLATSQYSLLAHIRALPGIGMQQLSERMVMDRTSLVRAIKPLARDGYVLQAPDPENSRKLVFSLTAAGQAKFEEAHGYWAQAQAEYEAGVGAERAAALRAELRSLTQNGL
;
A
#
# COMPACT_ATOMS: atom_id res chain seq x y z
N MET A 1 -26.90 29.89 11.99
CA MET A 1 -27.31 28.52 11.63
C MET A 1 -26.59 27.57 12.57
N SER A 2 -27.35 26.85 13.38
CA SER A 2 -26.91 26.13 14.58
C SER A 2 -25.92 25.00 14.27
N THR A 3 -24.78 25.02 14.96
CA THR A 3 -23.76 23.96 15.00
C THR A 3 -24.13 22.88 16.02
N ALA A 4 -25.30 22.27 15.85
CA ALA A 4 -25.76 21.15 16.65
C ALA A 4 -26.00 19.95 15.73
N ASP A 5 -25.56 18.77 16.17
CA ASP A 5 -25.66 17.43 15.54
C ASP A 5 -24.51 16.96 14.64
N LEU A 6 -23.28 16.91 15.16
CA LEU A 6 -22.27 15.93 14.71
C LEU A 6 -21.88 14.92 15.81
N ASP A 7 -22.66 14.84 16.89
CA ASP A 7 -22.38 13.96 18.04
C ASP A 7 -22.82 12.50 17.82
N THR A 8 -23.00 12.09 16.56
CA THR A 8 -23.04 10.66 16.26
C THR A 8 -21.60 10.16 16.25
N PRO A 9 -21.22 9.18 17.09
CA PRO A 9 -19.92 8.54 16.94
C PRO A 9 -19.84 7.97 15.53
N LEU A 10 -19.07 8.61 14.67
CA LEU A 10 -18.88 8.16 13.29
C LEU A 10 -18.39 6.71 13.37
N CYS A 11 -19.14 5.80 12.75
CA CYS A 11 -18.82 4.38 12.82
C CYS A 11 -17.37 4.13 12.37
N ASN A 12 -16.76 3.03 12.84
CA ASN A 12 -15.36 2.69 12.52
C ASN A 12 -15.07 2.77 11.01
N CYS A 13 -16.04 2.40 10.16
CA CYS A 13 -15.89 2.49 8.70
C CYS A 13 -15.65 3.93 8.20
N PHE A 14 -16.38 4.92 8.73
CA PHE A 14 -16.19 6.32 8.35
C PHE A 14 -14.86 6.86 8.89
N ALA A 15 -14.57 6.60 10.16
CA ALA A 15 -13.32 7.03 10.80
C ALA A 15 -12.09 6.48 10.05
N LEU A 16 -12.09 5.19 9.72
CA LEU A 16 -11.03 4.56 8.93
C LEU A 16 -10.90 5.17 7.54
N ARG A 17 -12.01 5.43 6.83
CA ARG A 17 -11.97 6.06 5.49
C ARG A 17 -11.47 7.50 5.52
N GLN A 18 -11.78 8.27 6.56
CA GLN A 18 -11.26 9.63 6.70
C GLN A 18 -9.77 9.61 7.05
N ALA A 19 -9.37 8.80 8.03
CA ALA A 19 -7.98 8.63 8.42
C ALA A 19 -7.13 8.13 7.24
N ALA A 20 -7.60 7.11 6.52
CA ALA A 20 -6.89 6.57 5.35
C ALA A 20 -6.64 7.64 4.28
N ARG A 21 -7.63 8.47 3.95
CA ARG A 21 -7.43 9.56 2.97
C ARG A 21 -6.42 10.60 3.44
N HIS A 22 -6.51 11.00 4.71
CA HIS A 22 -5.60 11.99 5.28
C HIS A 22 -4.15 11.47 5.31
N VAL A 23 -3.95 10.25 5.80
CA VAL A 23 -2.63 9.61 5.86
C VAL A 23 -2.11 9.36 4.45
N THR A 24 -2.92 8.86 3.51
CA THR A 24 -2.49 8.64 2.12
C THR A 24 -2.02 9.95 1.47
N SER A 25 -2.74 11.06 1.67
CA SER A 25 -2.34 12.38 1.16
C SER A 25 -0.97 12.83 1.68
N LEU A 26 -0.67 12.57 2.96
CA LEU A 26 0.64 12.83 3.53
C LEU A 26 1.74 12.05 2.79
N TYR A 27 1.55 10.75 2.56
CA TYR A 27 2.54 9.91 1.89
C TYR A 27 2.67 10.25 0.40
N ASP A 28 1.55 10.51 -0.30
CA ASP A 28 1.56 10.92 -1.71
C ASP A 28 2.32 12.23 -1.92
N ARG A 29 2.21 13.20 -1.00
CA ARG A 29 2.99 14.45 -1.07
C ARG A 29 4.50 14.18 -1.03
N HIS A 30 4.94 13.28 -0.16
CA HIS A 30 6.35 12.91 -0.06
C HIS A 30 6.81 12.07 -1.24
N LEU A 31 5.99 11.16 -1.74
CA LEU A 31 6.31 10.29 -2.87
C LEU A 31 6.27 11.02 -4.22
N ALA A 32 5.63 12.19 -4.33
CA ALA A 32 5.47 12.93 -5.57
C ALA A 32 6.77 13.08 -6.41
N PRO A 33 7.96 13.37 -5.83
CA PRO A 33 9.20 13.44 -6.60
C PRO A 33 9.61 12.13 -7.26
N SER A 34 9.21 10.98 -6.69
CA SER A 34 9.42 9.67 -7.30
C SER A 34 8.46 9.39 -8.45
N GLY A 35 7.38 10.17 -8.60
CA GLY A 35 6.32 9.89 -9.58
C GLY A 35 5.50 8.62 -9.31
N LEU A 36 5.67 7.99 -8.13
CA LEU A 36 4.84 6.87 -7.68
C LEU A 36 3.73 7.37 -6.75
N ALA A 37 2.55 6.79 -6.88
CA ALA A 37 1.50 6.87 -5.86
C ALA A 37 1.78 5.91 -4.68
N THR A 38 1.19 6.18 -3.52
CA THR A 38 1.27 5.30 -2.33
C THR A 38 0.92 3.84 -2.64
N SER A 39 -0.14 3.59 -3.41
CA SER A 39 -0.57 2.24 -3.78
C SER A 39 0.44 1.50 -4.67
N GLN A 40 1.11 2.23 -5.57
CA GLN A 40 2.15 1.72 -6.43
C GLN A 40 3.40 1.37 -5.63
N TYR A 41 3.83 2.25 -4.73
CA TYR A 41 4.94 1.96 -3.82
C TYR A 41 4.67 0.71 -2.98
N SER A 42 3.48 0.60 -2.37
CA SER A 42 3.10 -0.56 -1.56
C SER A 42 3.15 -1.86 -2.37
N LEU A 43 2.68 -1.85 -3.62
CA LEU A 43 2.81 -3.01 -4.51
C LEU A 43 4.26 -3.40 -4.77
N LEU A 44 5.13 -2.42 -5.09
CA LEU A 44 6.55 -2.69 -5.28
C LEU A 44 7.18 -3.26 -4.01
N ALA A 45 6.83 -2.72 -2.83
CA ALA A 45 7.31 -3.21 -1.54
C ALA A 45 6.94 -4.68 -1.30
N HIS A 46 5.67 -5.05 -1.55
CA HIS A 46 5.20 -6.42 -1.37
C HIS A 46 5.80 -7.41 -2.39
N ILE A 47 5.92 -7.02 -3.66
CA ILE A 47 6.54 -7.84 -4.70
C ILE A 47 8.04 -8.03 -4.43
N ARG A 48 8.72 -6.98 -3.96
CA ARG A 48 10.14 -7.06 -3.55
C ARG A 48 10.35 -8.01 -2.40
N ALA A 49 9.48 -7.95 -1.39
CA ALA A 49 9.59 -8.80 -0.20
C ALA A 49 9.35 -10.28 -0.51
N LEU A 50 8.57 -10.58 -1.56
CA LEU A 50 8.23 -11.94 -2.00
C LEU A 50 8.33 -12.07 -3.52
N PRO A 51 9.55 -12.18 -4.08
CA PRO A 51 9.73 -12.40 -5.51
C PRO A 51 9.03 -13.70 -5.94
N GLY A 52 8.32 -13.66 -7.07
CA GLY A 52 7.51 -14.77 -7.53
C GLY A 52 6.15 -14.88 -6.84
N ILE A 53 5.68 -13.85 -6.14
CA ILE A 53 4.35 -13.86 -5.51
C ILE A 53 3.24 -14.01 -6.56
N GLY A 54 2.30 -14.91 -6.30
CA GLY A 54 1.13 -15.13 -7.15
C GLY A 54 0.03 -14.11 -6.96
N MET A 55 -0.87 -13.99 -7.96
CA MET A 55 -2.01 -13.06 -7.92
C MET A 55 -2.87 -13.19 -6.65
N GLN A 56 -3.18 -14.42 -6.23
CA GLN A 56 -4.03 -14.66 -5.06
C GLN A 56 -3.40 -14.12 -3.77
N GLN A 57 -2.15 -14.52 -3.51
CA GLN A 57 -1.42 -14.09 -2.31
C GLN A 57 -1.22 -12.57 -2.28
N LEU A 58 -0.96 -11.96 -3.44
CA LEU A 58 -0.82 -10.51 -3.52
C LEU A 58 -2.18 -9.81 -3.30
N SER A 59 -3.29 -10.35 -3.81
CA SER A 59 -4.64 -9.85 -3.55
C SER A 59 -4.99 -9.87 -2.06
N GLU A 60 -4.70 -10.98 -1.38
CA GLU A 60 -4.92 -11.13 0.07
C GLU A 60 -4.11 -10.11 0.87
N ARG A 61 -2.81 -9.96 0.55
CA ARG A 61 -1.92 -8.99 1.22
C ARG A 61 -2.31 -7.54 1.02
N MET A 62 -2.78 -7.21 -0.19
CA MET A 62 -3.21 -5.85 -0.53
C MET A 62 -4.65 -5.56 -0.11
N VAL A 63 -5.40 -6.57 0.35
CA VAL A 63 -6.85 -6.51 0.59
C VAL A 63 -7.56 -5.95 -0.65
N MET A 64 -7.18 -6.47 -1.82
CA MET A 64 -7.70 -6.05 -3.12
C MET A 64 -8.32 -7.22 -3.86
N ASP A 65 -9.51 -7.01 -4.43
CA ASP A 65 -10.04 -7.93 -5.41
C ASP A 65 -9.10 -8.01 -6.63
N ARG A 66 -9.19 -9.13 -7.35
CA ARG A 66 -8.31 -9.42 -8.49
C ARG A 66 -8.37 -8.34 -9.58
N THR A 67 -9.54 -7.78 -9.87
CA THR A 67 -9.72 -6.78 -10.92
C THR A 67 -9.03 -5.46 -10.54
N SER A 68 -9.13 -5.07 -9.28
CA SER A 68 -8.44 -3.90 -8.74
C SER A 68 -6.92 -4.10 -8.73
N LEU A 69 -6.44 -5.28 -8.32
CA LEU A 69 -5.02 -5.60 -8.33
C LEU A 69 -4.41 -5.60 -9.74
N VAL A 70 -5.09 -6.20 -10.72
CA VAL A 70 -4.65 -6.17 -12.13
C VAL A 70 -4.53 -4.74 -12.65
N ARG A 71 -5.52 -3.88 -12.35
CA ARG A 71 -5.47 -2.45 -12.74
C ARG A 71 -4.30 -1.73 -12.09
N ALA A 72 -3.96 -2.06 -10.84
CA ALA A 72 -2.87 -1.43 -10.11
C ALA A 72 -1.48 -1.90 -10.58
N ILE A 73 -1.33 -3.18 -10.95
CA ILE A 73 -0.06 -3.73 -11.48
C ILE A 73 0.21 -3.28 -12.92
N LYS A 74 -0.83 -3.11 -13.75
CA LYS A 74 -0.70 -2.76 -15.17
C LYS A 74 0.25 -1.59 -15.46
N PRO A 75 0.15 -0.41 -14.80
CA PRO A 75 1.09 0.68 -15.02
C PRO A 75 2.53 0.32 -14.61
N LEU A 76 2.72 -0.40 -13.50
CA LEU A 76 4.05 -0.81 -13.04
C LEU A 76 4.74 -1.78 -14.01
N ALA A 77 3.97 -2.67 -14.64
CA ALA A 77 4.48 -3.58 -15.66
C ALA A 77 4.75 -2.84 -16.99
N ARG A 78 3.87 -1.93 -17.40
CA ARG A 78 4.05 -1.06 -18.58
C ARG A 78 5.34 -0.24 -18.45
N ASP A 79 5.60 0.30 -17.27
CA ASP A 79 6.78 1.15 -16.99
C ASP A 79 8.04 0.31 -16.73
N GLY A 80 7.95 -1.03 -16.86
CA GLY A 80 9.07 -1.93 -16.74
C GLY A 80 9.55 -2.19 -15.31
N TYR A 81 8.79 -1.80 -14.29
CA TYR A 81 9.15 -2.03 -12.88
C TYR A 81 8.80 -3.43 -12.39
N VAL A 82 7.71 -4.02 -12.90
CA VAL A 82 7.24 -5.35 -12.50
C VAL A 82 7.30 -6.30 -13.69
N LEU A 83 7.98 -7.43 -13.51
CA LEU A 83 7.93 -8.56 -14.43
C LEU A 83 6.73 -9.44 -14.08
N GLN A 84 5.97 -9.83 -15.11
CA GLN A 84 4.94 -10.84 -15.01
C GLN A 84 5.42 -12.09 -15.77
N ALA A 85 5.43 -13.24 -15.10
CA ALA A 85 5.85 -14.50 -15.71
C ALA A 85 4.84 -15.62 -15.39
N PRO A 86 4.75 -16.66 -16.23
CA PRO A 86 4.05 -17.89 -15.86
C PRO A 86 4.65 -18.48 -14.58
N ASP A 87 3.79 -19.00 -13.71
CA ASP A 87 4.21 -19.74 -12.53
C ASP A 87 4.95 -21.02 -12.99
N PRO A 88 6.19 -21.27 -12.50
CA PRO A 88 6.97 -22.47 -12.85
C PRO A 88 6.26 -23.79 -12.55
N GLU A 89 5.39 -23.82 -11.53
CA GLU A 89 4.67 -25.02 -11.11
C GLU A 89 3.32 -25.17 -11.84
N ASN A 90 2.79 -24.07 -12.38
CA ASN A 90 1.51 -24.07 -13.08
C ASN A 90 1.40 -22.90 -14.07
N SER A 91 1.76 -23.12 -15.33
CA SER A 91 1.80 -22.08 -16.37
C SER A 91 0.47 -21.33 -16.63
N ARG A 92 -0.66 -21.80 -16.08
CA ARG A 92 -1.94 -21.08 -16.11
C ARG A 92 -2.03 -19.94 -15.08
N LYS A 93 -1.10 -19.89 -14.12
CA LYS A 93 -0.99 -18.84 -13.11
C LYS A 93 0.12 -17.86 -13.49
N LEU A 94 0.00 -16.63 -12.98
CA LEU A 94 1.03 -15.60 -13.10
C LEU A 94 1.66 -15.34 -11.74
N VAL A 95 2.97 -15.13 -11.77
CA VAL A 95 3.80 -14.68 -10.65
C VAL A 95 4.46 -13.35 -10.98
N PHE A 96 4.74 -12.56 -9.95
CA PHE A 96 5.24 -11.20 -10.07
C PHE A 96 6.58 -11.04 -9.34
N SER A 97 7.50 -10.35 -9.99
CA SER A 97 8.80 -9.97 -9.42
C SER A 97 9.16 -8.56 -9.85
N LEU A 98 10.03 -7.88 -9.11
CA LEU A 98 10.61 -6.62 -9.58
C LEU A 98 11.66 -6.89 -10.65
N THR A 99 11.73 -6.01 -11.64
CA THR A 99 12.89 -5.93 -12.54
C THR A 99 14.04 -5.18 -11.85
N ALA A 100 15.20 -5.10 -12.49
CA ALA A 100 16.29 -4.22 -12.03
C ALA A 100 15.85 -2.74 -11.95
N ALA A 101 15.09 -2.27 -12.95
CA ALA A 101 14.53 -0.91 -12.94
C ALA A 101 13.50 -0.73 -11.81
N GLY A 102 12.67 -1.74 -11.55
CA GLY A 102 11.71 -1.72 -10.44
C GLY A 102 12.38 -1.70 -9.08
N GLN A 103 13.48 -2.43 -8.92
CA GLN A 103 14.28 -2.42 -7.70
C GLN A 103 14.91 -1.05 -7.47
N ALA A 104 15.52 -0.45 -8.50
CA ALA A 104 16.06 0.91 -8.41
C ALA A 104 14.96 1.93 -8.07
N LYS A 105 13.77 1.78 -8.69
CA LYS A 105 12.64 2.68 -8.45
C LYS A 105 12.10 2.56 -7.02
N PHE A 106 12.06 1.35 -6.48
CA PHE A 106 11.69 1.12 -5.09
C PHE A 106 12.66 1.81 -4.14
N GLU A 107 13.98 1.66 -4.33
CA GLU A 107 14.97 2.28 -3.43
C GLU A 107 14.92 3.81 -3.48
N GLU A 108 14.72 4.40 -4.66
CA GLU A 108 14.46 5.85 -4.82
C GLU A 108 13.23 6.29 -3.99
N ALA A 109 12.11 5.58 -4.15
CA ALA A 109 10.87 5.90 -3.45
C ALA A 109 10.91 5.61 -1.95
N HIS A 110 11.73 4.65 -1.52
CA HIS A 110 11.87 4.25 -0.13
C HIS A 110 12.38 5.39 0.75
N GLY A 111 13.30 6.22 0.23
CA GLY A 111 13.77 7.42 0.94
C GLY A 111 12.64 8.41 1.23
N TYR A 112 11.77 8.67 0.26
CA TYR A 112 10.60 9.52 0.45
C TYR A 112 9.55 8.89 1.38
N TRP A 113 9.34 7.58 1.27
CA TRP A 113 8.46 6.85 2.19
C TRP A 113 8.93 6.96 3.65
N ALA A 114 10.25 6.85 3.88
CA ALA A 114 10.83 6.99 5.21
C ALA A 114 10.64 8.42 5.76
N GLN A 115 10.73 9.46 4.92
CA GLN A 115 10.44 10.83 5.31
C GLN A 115 8.96 11.02 5.70
N ALA A 116 8.03 10.46 4.91
CA ALA A 116 6.61 10.48 5.24
C ALA A 116 6.31 9.78 6.57
N GLN A 117 6.93 8.61 6.80
CA GLN A 117 6.81 7.87 8.05
C GLN A 117 7.36 8.68 9.24
N ALA A 118 8.51 9.32 9.09
CA ALA A 118 9.11 10.15 10.12
C ALA A 118 8.24 11.37 10.45
N GLU A 119 7.65 12.03 9.44
CA GLU A 119 6.72 13.14 9.68
C GLU A 119 5.46 12.66 10.42
N TYR A 120 4.89 11.52 10.00
CA TYR A 120 3.74 10.92 10.68
C TYR A 120 4.05 10.60 12.15
N GLU A 121 5.20 9.98 12.41
CA GLU A 121 5.64 9.61 13.76
C GLU A 121 5.98 10.85 14.62
N ALA A 122 6.51 11.92 14.03
CA ALA A 122 6.73 13.18 14.73
C ALA A 122 5.42 13.86 15.16
N GLY A 123 4.37 13.77 14.32
CA GLY A 123 3.06 14.35 14.62
C GLY A 123 2.21 13.54 15.63
N VAL A 124 2.31 12.21 15.58
CA VAL A 124 1.43 11.31 16.38
C VAL A 124 2.16 10.67 17.57
N GLY A 125 3.48 10.61 17.54
CA GLY A 125 4.33 9.86 18.46
C GLY A 125 4.64 8.45 17.92
N ALA A 126 5.92 8.07 17.93
CA ALA A 126 6.40 6.81 17.35
C ALA A 126 5.76 5.56 17.97
N GLU A 127 5.62 5.51 19.30
CA GLU A 127 4.97 4.38 19.99
C GLU A 127 3.49 4.25 19.61
N ARG A 128 2.77 5.37 19.60
CA ARG A 128 1.35 5.40 19.21
C ARG A 128 1.16 5.03 17.74
N ALA A 129 2.05 5.48 16.85
CA ALA A 129 2.05 5.10 15.45
C ALA A 129 2.35 3.60 15.26
N ALA A 130 3.28 3.02 16.03
CA ALA A 130 3.57 1.60 16.02
C ALA A 130 2.37 0.76 16.51
N ALA A 131 1.75 1.17 17.63
CA ALA A 131 0.56 0.53 18.18
C ALA A 131 -0.61 0.57 17.18
N LEU A 132 -0.87 1.73 16.57
CA LEU A 132 -1.93 1.86 15.56
C LEU A 132 -1.69 0.92 14.36
N ARG A 133 -0.45 0.82 13.87
CA ARG A 133 -0.13 -0.13 12.78
C ARG A 133 -0.38 -1.58 13.20
N ALA A 134 -0.14 -1.95 14.44
CA ALA A 134 -0.42 -3.30 14.95
C ALA A 134 -1.93 -3.56 15.00
N GLU A 135 -2.71 -2.62 15.53
CA GLU A 135 -4.18 -2.72 15.56
C GLU A 135 -4.77 -2.81 14.15
N LEU A 136 -4.33 -1.97 13.21
CA LEU A 136 -4.82 -2.03 11.83
C LEU A 136 -4.48 -3.35 11.14
N ARG A 137 -3.31 -3.94 11.41
CA ARG A 137 -2.95 -5.26 10.88
C ARG A 137 -3.85 -6.36 11.42
N SER A 138 -4.18 -6.34 12.72
CA SER A 138 -5.03 -7.36 13.34
C SER A 138 -6.42 -7.42 12.70
N LEU A 139 -7.00 -6.26 12.36
CA LEU A 139 -8.29 -6.15 11.65
C LEU A 139 -8.29 -6.81 10.27
N THR A 140 -7.13 -6.87 9.60
CA THR A 140 -7.01 -7.44 8.25
C THR A 140 -6.55 -8.90 8.22
N GLN A 141 -5.92 -9.38 9.30
CA GLN A 141 -5.37 -10.74 9.37
C GLN A 141 -6.33 -11.74 10.02
N ASN A 142 -7.11 -11.31 11.00
CA ASN A 142 -7.95 -12.23 11.78
C ASN A 142 -9.36 -12.44 11.21
N GLY A 143 -9.72 -11.71 10.16
CA GLY A 143 -11.12 -11.57 9.75
C GLY A 143 -11.94 -10.86 10.84
N LEU A 144 -12.80 -9.94 10.46
CA LEU A 144 -13.87 -9.50 11.35
C LEU A 144 -14.98 -10.55 11.36
#